data_AF-A0A1F8TBX9-F1
#
_entry.id   AF-A0A1F8TBX9-F1
#
_cell.length_a   1.000
_cell.length_b   1.000
_cell.length_c   1.000
_cell.angle_alpha   90.00
_cell.angle_beta   90.00
_cell.angle_gamma   90.00
#
_symmetry.space_group_name_H-M   'P 1'
#
loop_
_entity.id
_entity.type
_entity.pdbx_description
1 polymer ?
#
loop_
_entity_poly.entity_id
_entity_poly.type
_entity_poly.pdbx_seq_one_letter_code
_entity_poly.pdbx_strand_id
1 'polypeptide(L)'
;MITETRSVTEEMRGSLLERVAAMHRLWDFLTADLAAEHVNHFERAGVLPIAFTLAHAVANEDRSAASLLGGDALWDAHAGRVRLTGDVPRRGTPMEVAEQVRIGNVDAWREYQRAVFQRTERAIAEASLSRLADRHEITPQALKGGYLELLVGTPERVRVIDALEAWVYQHGIRHAGELEHARALAGLQGVT
;
A
#
# COMPACT_ATOMS: atom_id res chain seq x y z
N MET A 1 -30.27 -13.19 0.41
CA MET A 1 -28.91 -13.74 0.37
C MET A 1 -28.62 -14.13 -1.07
N ILE A 2 -27.74 -13.40 -1.75
CA ILE A 2 -27.26 -13.81 -3.07
C ILE A 2 -26.18 -14.86 -2.79
N THR A 3 -26.56 -16.13 -2.89
CA THR A 3 -25.71 -17.30 -2.69
C THR A 3 -25.14 -17.79 -4.03
N GLU A 4 -24.80 -16.87 -4.94
CA GLU A 4 -23.93 -17.20 -6.06
C GLU A 4 -22.48 -17.00 -5.63
N THR A 5 -21.73 -18.09 -5.62
CA THR A 5 -20.27 -18.05 -5.60
C THR A 5 -19.83 -17.30 -6.86
N ARG A 6 -19.56 -15.99 -6.74
CA ARG A 6 -19.04 -15.18 -7.84
C ARG A 6 -17.72 -15.77 -8.33
N SER A 7 -17.74 -16.37 -9.51
CA SER A 7 -16.54 -16.84 -10.20
C SER A 7 -15.61 -15.68 -10.49
N VAL A 8 -14.30 -15.86 -10.28
CA VAL A 8 -13.28 -14.90 -10.73
C VAL A 8 -12.99 -15.16 -12.21
N THR A 9 -13.03 -14.10 -13.02
CA THR A 9 -12.83 -14.16 -14.47
C THR A 9 -11.52 -13.48 -14.88
N GLU A 10 -11.08 -13.73 -16.11
CA GLU A 10 -9.97 -13.02 -16.73
C GLU A 10 -10.20 -11.50 -16.76
N GLU A 11 -11.43 -11.07 -17.04
CA GLU A 11 -11.81 -9.65 -17.05
C GLU A 11 -11.65 -9.02 -15.66
N MET A 12 -12.04 -9.71 -14.59
CA MET A 12 -11.88 -9.21 -13.22
C MET A 12 -10.40 -9.07 -12.85
N ARG A 13 -9.56 -10.04 -13.23
CA ARG A 13 -8.11 -9.99 -13.02
C ARG A 13 -7.48 -8.85 -13.82
N GLY A 14 -7.83 -8.72 -15.10
CA GLY A 14 -7.35 -7.66 -15.99
C GLY A 14 -7.73 -6.28 -15.47
N SER A 15 -9.00 -6.07 -15.11
CA SER A 15 -9.48 -4.80 -14.55
C SER A 15 -8.79 -4.44 -13.22
N LEU A 16 -8.53 -5.41 -12.34
CA LEU A 16 -7.75 -5.16 -11.12
C LEU A 16 -6.32 -4.74 -11.46
N LEU A 17 -5.64 -5.48 -12.35
CA LEU A 17 -4.27 -5.17 -12.76
C LEU A 17 -4.16 -3.77 -13.37
N GLU A 18 -5.06 -3.39 -14.27
CA GLU A 18 -5.06 -2.09 -14.92
C GLU A 18 -5.21 -0.94 -13.92
N ARG A 19 -6.10 -1.11 -12.93
CA ARG A 19 -6.34 -0.12 -11.88
C ARG A 19 -5.17 -0.01 -10.90
N VAL A 20 -4.57 -1.15 -10.52
CA VAL A 20 -3.35 -1.18 -9.69
C VAL A 20 -2.19 -0.51 -10.43
N ALA A 21 -1.96 -0.82 -11.70
CA ALA A 21 -0.90 -0.20 -12.49
C ALA A 21 -1.15 1.30 -12.70
N ALA A 22 -2.40 1.73 -12.88
CA ALA A 22 -2.73 3.16 -12.92
C ALA A 22 -2.44 3.86 -11.59
N MET A 23 -2.79 3.22 -10.47
CA MET A 23 -2.48 3.71 -9.12
C MET A 23 -0.96 3.83 -8.92
N HIS A 24 -0.15 2.83 -9.32
CA HIS A 24 1.30 2.91 -9.24
C HIS A 24 1.89 4.05 -10.07
N ARG A 25 1.39 4.28 -11.29
CA ARG A 25 1.83 5.44 -12.11
C ARG A 25 1.51 6.77 -11.45
N LEU A 26 0.36 6.88 -10.77
CA LEU A 26 0.03 8.06 -9.98
C LEU A 26 1.01 8.23 -8.82
N TRP A 27 1.33 7.16 -8.09
CA TRP A 27 2.35 7.20 -7.02
C TRP A 27 3.73 7.61 -7.52
N ASP A 28 4.17 7.08 -8.65
CA ASP A 28 5.44 7.48 -9.27
C ASP A 28 5.44 8.97 -9.64
N PHE A 29 4.32 9.48 -10.17
CA PHE A 29 4.16 10.91 -10.44
C PHE A 29 4.21 11.76 -9.16
N LEU A 30 3.48 11.35 -8.12
CA LEU A 30 3.42 12.03 -6.82
C LEU A 30 4.76 12.04 -6.06
N THR A 31 5.68 11.15 -6.41
CA THR A 31 6.96 10.97 -5.70
C THR A 31 8.19 11.41 -6.53
N ALA A 32 7.99 11.79 -7.79
CA ALA A 32 9.07 12.07 -8.74
C ALA A 32 9.98 13.23 -8.31
N ASP A 33 9.42 14.29 -7.73
CA ASP A 33 10.10 15.55 -7.37
C ASP A 33 10.31 15.71 -5.84
N LEU A 34 9.99 14.70 -5.04
CA LEU A 34 10.19 14.76 -3.59
C LEU A 34 11.69 14.74 -3.23
N ALA A 35 12.19 15.82 -2.64
CA ALA A 35 13.52 15.86 -2.04
C ALA A 35 13.46 15.35 -0.60
N ALA A 36 14.63 15.15 0.02
CA ALA A 36 14.71 14.73 1.41
C ALA A 36 14.03 15.73 2.36
N GLU A 37 14.11 17.04 2.10
CA GLU A 37 13.37 18.03 2.88
C GLU A 37 11.85 17.87 2.79
N HIS A 38 11.31 17.54 1.61
CA HIS A 38 9.87 17.33 1.42
C HIS A 38 9.40 16.05 2.13
N VAL A 39 10.13 14.95 1.93
CA VAL A 39 9.79 13.64 2.51
C VAL A 39 9.78 13.69 4.04
N ASN A 40 10.75 14.40 4.62
CA ASN A 40 10.98 14.45 6.05
C ASN A 40 10.47 15.73 6.72
N HIS A 41 9.70 16.55 5.99
CA HIS A 41 9.11 17.80 6.49
C HIS A 41 8.28 17.54 7.74
N PHE A 42 8.53 18.34 8.78
CA PHE A 42 7.71 18.37 9.97
C PHE A 42 6.84 19.62 9.93
N GLU A 43 5.55 19.42 9.74
CA GLU A 43 4.58 20.52 9.68
C GLU A 43 4.25 21.03 11.10
N ARG A 44 3.67 20.17 11.94
CA ARG A 44 3.32 20.43 13.34
C ARG A 44 2.92 19.14 14.05
N ALA A 45 2.85 19.17 15.38
CA ALA A 45 2.32 18.06 16.15
C ALA A 45 0.88 17.70 15.70
N GLY A 46 0.61 16.41 15.60
CA GLY A 46 -0.60 15.79 15.06
C GLY A 46 -0.59 15.56 13.55
N VAL A 47 0.43 16.03 12.82
CA VAL A 47 0.53 15.91 11.36
C VAL A 47 1.66 14.96 10.98
N LEU A 48 1.32 13.94 10.19
CA LEU A 48 2.27 12.91 9.78
C LEU A 48 3.18 13.42 8.64
N PRO A 49 4.48 13.11 8.66
CA PRO A 49 5.39 13.43 7.57
C PRO A 49 5.06 12.57 6.34
N ILE A 50 5.43 13.05 5.15
CA ILE A 50 5.34 12.26 3.91
C ILE A 50 6.05 10.90 4.07
N ALA A 51 7.18 10.87 4.78
CA ALA A 51 7.91 9.65 5.11
C ALA A 51 7.03 8.56 5.75
N PHE A 52 6.09 8.95 6.62
CA PHE A 52 5.13 8.00 7.22
C PHE A 52 4.24 7.39 6.15
N THR A 53 3.59 8.22 5.32
CA THR A 53 2.64 7.77 4.30
C THR A 53 3.32 6.85 3.29
N LEU A 54 4.52 7.21 2.84
CA LEU A 54 5.34 6.38 1.97
C LEU A 54 5.64 5.02 2.63
N ALA A 55 6.27 5.04 3.81
CA ALA A 55 6.66 3.84 4.55
C ALA A 55 5.47 2.91 4.84
N HIS A 56 4.36 3.49 5.28
CA HIS A 56 3.15 2.76 5.61
C HIS A 56 2.51 2.09 4.38
N ALA A 57 2.29 2.85 3.32
CA ALA A 57 1.54 2.39 2.15
C ALA A 57 2.32 1.33 1.37
N VAL A 58 3.55 1.64 0.95
CA VAL A 58 4.34 0.76 0.08
C VAL A 58 4.73 -0.53 0.81
N ALA A 59 5.13 -0.45 2.09
CA ALA A 59 5.46 -1.65 2.83
C ALA A 59 4.23 -2.46 3.26
N ASN A 60 3.03 -1.84 3.31
CA ASN A 60 1.79 -2.60 3.44
C ASN A 60 1.46 -3.35 2.16
N GLU A 61 1.62 -2.72 1.00
CA GLU A 61 1.45 -3.38 -0.30
C GLU A 61 2.41 -4.56 -0.44
N ASP A 62 3.71 -4.37 -0.19
CA ASP A 62 4.75 -5.41 -0.26
C ASP A 62 4.35 -6.67 0.53
N ARG A 63 3.98 -6.48 1.80
CA ARG A 63 3.55 -7.57 2.67
C ARG A 63 2.22 -8.19 2.22
N SER A 64 1.28 -7.37 1.74
CA SER A 64 -0.03 -7.84 1.29
C SER A 64 0.10 -8.68 0.03
N ALA A 65 0.84 -8.20 -0.98
CA ALA A 65 1.11 -8.91 -2.21
C ALA A 65 1.87 -10.23 -1.93
N ALA A 66 2.91 -10.20 -1.08
CA ALA A 66 3.63 -11.40 -0.68
C ALA A 66 2.70 -12.44 -0.01
N SER A 67 1.86 -12.02 0.94
CA SER A 67 0.93 -12.91 1.65
C SER A 67 -0.18 -13.48 0.75
N LEU A 68 -0.73 -12.64 -0.13
CA LEU A 68 -1.89 -12.98 -0.97
C LEU A 68 -1.51 -13.70 -2.25
N LEU A 69 -0.36 -13.39 -2.85
CA LEU A 69 0.07 -13.92 -4.16
C LEU A 69 1.29 -14.84 -4.07
N GLY A 70 2.00 -14.82 -2.94
CA GLY A 70 3.16 -15.67 -2.66
C GLY A 70 4.51 -14.96 -2.77
N GLY A 71 5.54 -15.68 -2.31
CA GLY A 71 6.93 -15.23 -2.19
C GLY A 71 7.17 -14.35 -0.96
N ASP A 72 8.40 -13.86 -0.81
CA ASP A 72 8.82 -13.11 0.38
C ASP A 72 8.63 -11.60 0.23
N ALA A 73 8.33 -10.87 1.31
CA ALA A 73 8.35 -9.41 1.27
C ALA A 73 9.76 -8.88 0.92
N LEU A 74 9.83 -7.79 0.18
CA LEU A 74 11.08 -7.20 -0.29
C LEU A 74 11.77 -6.32 0.78
N TRP A 75 11.03 -5.86 1.79
CA TRP A 75 11.52 -4.89 2.77
C TRP A 75 12.88 -5.23 3.39
N ASP A 76 13.08 -6.46 3.85
CA ASP A 76 14.30 -6.83 4.60
C ASP A 76 15.58 -6.64 3.75
N ALA A 77 15.48 -6.88 2.44
CA ALA A 77 16.60 -6.67 1.50
C ALA A 77 16.85 -5.17 1.19
N HIS A 78 15.90 -4.29 1.50
CA HIS A 78 15.97 -2.85 1.21
C HIS A 78 16.19 -1.99 2.47
N ALA A 79 15.80 -2.47 3.66
CA ALA A 79 15.75 -1.70 4.90
C ALA A 79 17.07 -0.97 5.21
N GLY A 80 18.21 -1.67 5.10
CA GLY A 80 19.53 -1.09 5.37
C GLY A 80 19.92 0.06 4.43
N ARG A 81 19.42 0.06 3.18
CA ARG A 81 19.68 1.12 2.20
C ARG A 81 18.75 2.30 2.37
N VAL A 82 17.47 2.05 2.66
CA VAL A 82 16.43 3.07 2.88
C VAL A 82 16.69 3.88 4.16
N ARG A 83 17.22 3.23 5.20
CA ARG A 83 17.51 3.85 6.51
C ARG A 83 16.27 4.53 7.11
N LEU A 84 15.19 3.77 7.23
CA LEU A 84 13.98 4.22 7.93
C LEU A 84 14.29 4.41 9.42
N THR A 85 13.75 5.46 10.02
CA THR A 85 13.80 5.63 11.48
C THR A 85 12.77 4.71 12.14
N GLY A 86 13.24 3.77 12.95
CA GLY A 86 12.38 2.78 13.61
C GLY A 86 11.82 1.71 12.66
N ASP A 87 10.78 1.03 13.13
CA ASP A 87 10.08 0.01 12.35
C ASP A 87 9.12 0.62 11.33
N VAL A 88 8.76 -0.17 10.31
CA VAL A 88 7.72 0.19 9.35
C VAL A 88 6.40 0.52 10.08
N PRO A 89 5.84 1.73 9.92
CA PRO A 89 4.61 2.12 10.59
C PRO A 89 3.41 1.30 10.10
N ARG A 90 2.50 0.98 11.02
CA ARG A 90 1.30 0.17 10.79
C ARG A 90 0.06 0.92 11.25
N ARG A 91 -1.10 0.40 10.89
CA ARG A 91 -2.37 0.87 11.46
C ARG A 91 -2.27 0.82 12.99
N GLY A 92 -2.55 1.95 13.64
CA GLY A 92 -2.50 2.07 15.09
C GLY A 92 -1.12 2.37 15.67
N THR A 93 -0.09 2.64 14.84
CA THR A 93 1.17 3.19 15.34
C THR A 93 0.87 4.46 16.15
N PRO A 94 1.36 4.57 17.40
CA PRO A 94 1.15 5.75 18.23
C PRO A 94 1.65 7.02 17.54
N MET A 95 0.91 8.12 17.71
CA MET A 95 1.20 9.38 17.01
C MET A 95 2.62 9.91 17.31
N GLU A 96 3.05 9.80 18.57
CA GLU A 96 4.39 10.18 19.03
C GLU A 96 5.53 9.41 18.33
N VAL A 97 5.25 8.21 17.80
CA VAL A 97 6.19 7.43 16.99
C VAL A 97 6.01 7.76 15.51
N ALA A 98 4.76 7.85 15.06
CA ALA A 98 4.40 8.09 13.66
C ALA A 98 4.97 9.41 13.12
N GLU A 99 4.94 10.48 13.92
CA GLU A 99 5.49 11.80 13.56
C GLU A 99 7.02 11.82 13.46
N GLN A 100 7.70 10.83 14.04
CA GLN A 100 9.16 10.72 14.05
C GLN A 100 9.71 9.87 12.89
N VAL A 101 8.82 9.27 12.08
CA VAL A 101 9.25 8.47 10.93
C VAL A 101 10.01 9.36 9.93
N ARG A 102 11.21 8.92 9.56
CA ARG A 102 12.07 9.58 8.57
C ARG A 102 12.66 8.55 7.62
N ILE A 103 12.82 8.93 6.36
CA ILE A 103 13.55 8.15 5.35
C ILE A 103 14.92 8.79 5.17
N GLY A 104 15.98 8.05 5.49
CA GLY A 104 17.37 8.53 5.39
C GLY A 104 17.95 8.52 3.97
N ASN A 105 17.39 7.71 3.06
CA ASN A 105 17.80 7.68 1.66
C ASN A 105 16.57 7.58 0.73
N VAL A 106 16.18 8.72 0.16
CA VAL A 106 14.98 8.84 -0.69
C VAL A 106 15.14 8.08 -2.01
N ASP A 107 16.34 8.00 -2.57
CA ASP A 107 16.55 7.26 -3.82
C ASP A 107 16.45 5.75 -3.61
N ALA A 108 17.04 5.23 -2.52
CA ALA A 108 16.84 3.83 -2.13
C ALA A 108 15.38 3.51 -1.82
N TRP A 109 14.63 4.48 -1.28
CA TRP A 109 13.19 4.35 -1.09
C TRP A 109 12.45 4.24 -2.43
N ARG A 110 12.74 5.11 -3.40
CA ARG A 110 12.14 5.03 -4.75
C ARG A 110 12.45 3.71 -5.45
N GLU A 111 13.66 3.19 -5.28
CA GLU A 111 14.01 1.86 -5.78
C GLU A 111 13.17 0.75 -5.12
N TYR A 112 12.97 0.82 -3.81
CA TYR A 112 12.10 -0.12 -3.09
C TYR A 112 10.65 -0.03 -3.58
N GLN A 113 10.08 1.18 -3.68
CA GLN A 113 8.74 1.41 -4.21
C GLN A 113 8.56 0.81 -5.60
N ARG A 114 9.49 1.12 -6.52
CA ARG A 114 9.45 0.59 -7.88
C ARG A 114 9.51 -0.94 -7.91
N ALA A 115 10.36 -1.54 -7.06
CA ALA A 115 10.48 -2.99 -6.98
C ALA A 115 9.20 -3.66 -6.45
N VAL A 116 8.55 -3.04 -5.45
CA VAL A 116 7.25 -3.50 -4.93
C VAL A 116 6.19 -3.42 -6.03
N PHE A 117 6.01 -2.26 -6.68
CA PHE A 117 5.01 -2.06 -7.73
C PHE A 117 5.17 -3.04 -8.89
N GLN A 118 6.38 -3.18 -9.42
CA GLN A 118 6.68 -4.13 -10.50
C GLN A 118 6.41 -5.58 -10.10
N ARG A 119 6.71 -5.94 -8.84
CA ARG A 119 6.42 -7.27 -8.33
C ARG A 119 4.92 -7.50 -8.18
N THR A 120 4.19 -6.55 -7.60
CA THR A 120 2.75 -6.63 -7.39
C THR A 120 2.02 -6.79 -8.73
N GLU A 121 2.34 -5.95 -9.73
CA GLU A 121 1.74 -6.02 -11.07
C GLU A 121 2.00 -7.38 -11.73
N ARG A 122 3.25 -7.84 -11.73
CA ARG A 122 3.61 -9.15 -12.28
C ARG A 122 2.86 -10.28 -11.57
N ALA A 123 2.82 -10.26 -10.24
CA ALA A 123 2.16 -11.28 -9.45
C ALA A 123 0.64 -11.34 -9.71
N ILE A 124 -0.02 -10.19 -9.90
CA ILE A 124 -1.44 -10.16 -10.29
C ILE A 124 -1.64 -10.71 -11.70
N ALA A 125 -0.77 -10.33 -12.65
CA ALA A 125 -0.86 -10.78 -14.04
C ALA A 125 -0.67 -12.31 -14.18
N GLU A 126 0.22 -12.89 -13.37
CA GLU A 126 0.56 -14.32 -13.40
C GLU A 126 -0.36 -15.17 -12.52
N ALA A 127 -1.11 -14.57 -11.58
CA ALA A 127 -2.00 -15.29 -10.68
C ALA A 127 -3.08 -16.07 -11.45
N SER A 128 -3.24 -17.35 -11.11
CA SER A 128 -4.34 -18.16 -11.64
C SER A 128 -5.69 -17.66 -11.11
N LEU A 129 -6.75 -17.83 -11.90
CA LEU A 129 -8.11 -17.51 -11.45
C LEU A 129 -8.51 -18.31 -10.20
N SER A 130 -8.02 -19.55 -10.06
CA SER A 130 -8.21 -20.36 -8.86
C SER A 130 -7.56 -19.74 -7.63
N ARG A 131 -6.35 -19.18 -7.76
CA ARG A 131 -5.69 -18.49 -6.65
C ARG A 131 -6.43 -17.21 -6.26
N LEU A 132 -6.92 -16.45 -7.24
CA LEU A 132 -7.68 -15.23 -6.97
C LEU A 132 -9.05 -15.50 -6.34
N ALA A 133 -9.66 -16.65 -6.66
CA ALA A 133 -10.91 -17.12 -6.06
C ALA A 133 -10.73 -17.78 -4.68
N ASP A 134 -9.52 -18.24 -4.38
CA ASP A 134 -9.16 -18.86 -3.10
C ASP A 134 -9.39 -17.89 -1.92
N ARG A 135 -9.57 -18.46 -0.73
CA ARG A 135 -9.90 -17.71 0.48
C ARG A 135 -8.71 -17.64 1.43
N HIS A 136 -8.17 -16.44 1.59
CA HIS A 136 -7.12 -16.11 2.54
C HIS A 136 -7.70 -16.01 3.96
N GLU A 137 -7.00 -16.59 4.94
CA GLU A 137 -7.34 -16.46 6.35
C GLU A 137 -7.08 -15.03 6.82
N ILE A 138 -7.99 -14.50 7.62
CA ILE A 138 -7.91 -13.14 8.12
C ILE A 138 -8.37 -13.08 9.57
N THR A 139 -7.67 -12.29 10.37
CA THR A 139 -8.07 -12.08 11.77
C THR A 139 -9.10 -10.95 11.86
N PRO A 140 -10.07 -11.01 12.79
CA PRO A 140 -10.99 -9.90 13.03
C PRO A 140 -10.27 -8.58 13.30
N GLN A 141 -9.10 -8.64 13.96
CA GLN A 141 -8.28 -7.47 14.25
C GLN A 141 -7.68 -6.83 12.98
N ALA A 142 -7.36 -7.62 11.96
CA ALA A 142 -6.86 -7.10 10.68
C ALA A 142 -7.96 -6.38 9.86
N LEU A 143 -9.22 -6.75 10.08
CA LEU A 143 -10.38 -6.14 9.40
C LEU A 143 -10.85 -4.85 10.06
N LYS A 144 -10.85 -4.82 11.40
CA LYS A 144 -11.50 -3.79 12.22
C LYS A 144 -11.21 -2.34 11.78
N GLY A 145 -12.27 -1.61 11.43
CA GLY A 145 -12.23 -0.21 10.98
C GLY A 145 -11.55 0.00 9.62
N GLY A 146 -11.40 -1.06 8.83
CA GLY A 146 -10.82 -1.04 7.50
C GLY A 146 -11.87 -1.09 6.39
N TYR A 147 -11.48 -0.67 5.18
CA TYR A 147 -12.35 -0.75 4.01
C TYR A 147 -12.80 -2.19 3.70
N LEU A 148 -11.92 -3.17 3.92
CA LEU A 148 -12.26 -4.57 3.71
C LEU A 148 -13.41 -5.02 4.62
N GLU A 149 -13.46 -4.60 5.89
CA GLU A 149 -14.59 -4.90 6.78
C GLU A 149 -15.90 -4.34 6.25
N LEU A 150 -15.89 -3.13 5.69
CA LEU A 150 -17.09 -2.53 5.07
C LEU A 150 -17.54 -3.31 3.82
N LEU A 151 -16.60 -3.92 3.10
CA LEU A 151 -16.87 -4.67 1.87
C LEU A 151 -17.41 -6.08 2.16
N VAL A 152 -16.86 -6.79 3.14
CA VAL A 152 -17.12 -8.22 3.35
C VAL A 152 -17.59 -8.60 4.75
N GLY A 153 -17.72 -7.64 5.67
CA GLY A 153 -18.03 -7.86 7.08
C GLY A 153 -16.83 -8.38 7.88
N THR A 154 -17.08 -9.27 8.84
CA THR A 154 -16.06 -9.88 9.70
C THR A 154 -15.90 -11.40 9.49
N PRO A 155 -15.71 -11.89 8.25
CA PRO A 155 -15.49 -13.31 8.02
C PRO A 155 -14.10 -13.73 8.49
N GLU A 156 -13.93 -15.02 8.79
CA GLU A 156 -12.62 -15.61 9.09
C GLU A 156 -11.74 -15.79 7.84
N ARG A 157 -12.36 -15.75 6.65
CA ARG A 157 -11.68 -15.91 5.37
C ARG A 157 -12.29 -15.06 4.26
N VAL A 158 -11.43 -14.42 3.45
CA VAL A 158 -11.81 -13.50 2.36
C VAL A 158 -11.21 -13.96 1.05
N ARG A 159 -11.88 -13.72 -0.09
CA ARG A 159 -11.27 -14.08 -1.37
C ARG A 159 -10.02 -13.25 -1.60
N VAL A 160 -8.98 -13.84 -2.17
CA VAL A 160 -7.72 -13.16 -2.47
C VAL A 160 -7.97 -11.92 -3.33
N ILE A 161 -8.84 -11.98 -4.33
CA ILE A 161 -9.17 -10.82 -5.17
C ILE A 161 -9.82 -9.66 -4.39
N ASP A 162 -10.68 -9.94 -3.40
CA ASP A 162 -11.31 -8.91 -2.58
C ASP A 162 -10.29 -8.27 -1.63
N ALA A 163 -9.36 -9.07 -1.11
CA ALA A 163 -8.26 -8.58 -0.29
C ALA A 163 -7.27 -7.73 -1.10
N LEU A 164 -6.95 -8.11 -2.35
CA LEU A 164 -6.11 -7.29 -3.24
C LEU A 164 -6.78 -5.95 -3.58
N GLU A 165 -8.08 -5.96 -3.91
CA GLU A 165 -8.85 -4.73 -4.10
C GLU A 165 -8.72 -3.81 -2.88
N ALA A 166 -8.90 -4.34 -1.68
CA ALA A 166 -8.96 -3.53 -0.46
C ALA A 166 -7.58 -3.09 0.07
N TRP A 167 -6.59 -3.98 0.08
CA TRP A 167 -5.29 -3.77 0.74
C TRP A 167 -4.18 -3.31 -0.20
N VAL A 168 -4.35 -3.48 -1.51
CA VAL A 168 -3.43 -2.94 -2.52
C VAL A 168 -4.06 -1.71 -3.16
N TYR A 169 -5.14 -1.89 -3.93
CA TYR A 169 -5.69 -0.79 -4.74
C TYR A 169 -6.33 0.33 -3.89
N GLN A 170 -7.35 0.00 -3.09
CA GLN A 170 -8.09 0.99 -2.29
C GLN A 170 -7.27 1.57 -1.14
N HIS A 171 -6.28 0.84 -0.64
CA HIS A 171 -5.32 1.35 0.34
C HIS A 171 -4.35 2.33 -0.32
N GLY A 172 -3.74 1.93 -1.44
CA GLY A 172 -2.82 2.76 -2.21
C GLY A 172 -3.46 4.07 -2.70
N ILE A 173 -4.68 4.04 -3.24
CA ILE A 173 -5.32 5.26 -3.75
C ILE A 173 -5.71 6.25 -2.65
N ARG A 174 -6.11 5.77 -1.46
CA ARG A 174 -6.41 6.66 -0.32
C ARG A 174 -5.15 7.33 0.20
N HIS A 175 -4.05 6.59 0.28
CA HIS A 175 -2.76 7.16 0.66
C HIS A 175 -2.14 8.04 -0.43
N ALA A 176 -2.50 7.86 -1.71
CA ALA A 176 -2.18 8.82 -2.77
C ALA A 176 -2.82 10.20 -2.46
N GLY A 177 -4.10 10.23 -2.07
CA GLY A 177 -4.76 11.47 -1.66
C GLY A 177 -4.15 12.11 -0.41
N GLU A 178 -3.73 11.31 0.57
CA GLU A 178 -2.98 11.83 1.73
C GLU A 178 -1.63 12.43 1.30
N LEU A 179 -0.93 11.78 0.37
CA LEU A 179 0.34 12.25 -0.17
C LEU A 179 0.16 13.56 -0.93
N GLU A 180 -0.89 13.70 -1.76
CA GLU A 180 -1.24 14.95 -2.43
C GLU A 180 -1.43 16.11 -1.45
N HIS A 181 -2.17 15.87 -0.37
CA HIS A 181 -2.37 16.87 0.66
C HIS A 181 -1.06 17.21 1.39
N ALA A 182 -0.26 16.20 1.74
CA ALA A 182 1.00 16.37 2.43
C ALA A 182 2.04 17.14 1.59
N ARG A 183 2.04 16.96 0.26
CA ARG A 183 2.86 17.76 -0.67
C ARG A 183 2.58 19.25 -0.52
N ALA A 184 1.31 19.65 -0.43
CA ALA A 184 0.91 21.05 -0.24
C ALA A 184 1.46 21.64 1.07
N LEU A 185 1.47 20.84 2.15
CA LEU A 185 2.04 21.25 3.43
C LEU A 185 3.57 21.38 3.38
N ALA A 186 4.23 20.56 2.56
CA ALA A 186 5.68 20.61 2.35
C ALA A 186 6.13 21.67 1.33
N GLY A 187 5.24 22.58 0.92
CA GLY A 187 5.57 23.68 -0.01
C GLY A 187 5.60 23.31 -1.49
N LEU A 188 5.15 22.10 -1.85
CA LEU A 188 4.95 21.67 -3.24
C LEU A 188 3.52 21.94 -3.68
N GLN A 189 3.29 22.02 -5.00
CA GLN A 189 1.92 22.07 -5.51
C GLN A 189 1.27 20.67 -5.43
N GLY A 190 -0.05 20.66 -5.22
CA GLY A 190 -0.87 19.50 -5.49
C GLY A 190 -0.82 19.14 -6.99
N VAL A 191 -1.19 17.91 -7.32
CA VAL A 191 -1.20 17.43 -8.70
C VAL A 191 -2.58 17.51 -9.38
N THR A 192 -3.55 18.12 -8.69
CA THR A 192 -4.94 18.31 -9.12
C THR A 192 -5.29 19.78 -9.24
#